data_AF-A0A2V2TDN8-F1
#
_entry.id   AF-A0A2V2TDN8-F1
#
_cell.length_a   1.000
_cell.length_b   1.000
_cell.length_c   1.000
_cell.angle_alpha   90.00
_cell.angle_beta   90.00
_cell.angle_gamma   90.00
#
_symmetry.space_group_name_H-M   'P 1'
#
loop_
_entity.id
_entity.type
_entity.pdbx_description
1 polymer ?
#
loop_
_entity_poly.entity_id
_entity_poly.type
_entity_poly.pdbx_seq_one_letter_code
_entity_poly.pdbx_strand_id
1 'polypeptide(L)'
;QPQLVEALRSAIRATARTSFALFLATFLASSLATLVPSPGSRALLRERRFLGLAFAFSHLVHGVLIIAYAKLFPETFWAGRTAAANIPGSVGYLFILALALTSFPAAVKALGARTWKLLHGTGTWVIAGIFCLSFFKRIPMGPWYVLGFALIFSAIVLKLTAKLATRQRRATPALRGATR
;
A
#
# COMPACT_ATOMS: atom_id res chain seq x y z
N GLN A 1 31.81 -11.06 -7.79
CA GLN A 1 30.66 -10.44 -8.51
C GLN A 1 30.00 -9.28 -7.72
N PRO A 2 30.76 -8.34 -7.11
CA PRO A 2 30.18 -7.30 -6.25
C PRO A 2 29.23 -6.35 -7.02
N GLN A 3 29.54 -6.02 -8.28
CA GLN A 3 28.72 -5.15 -9.12
C GLN A 3 27.28 -5.65 -9.33
N LEU A 4 27.10 -6.96 -9.53
CA LEU A 4 25.76 -7.54 -9.75
C LEU A 4 24.93 -7.53 -8.45
N VAL A 5 25.56 -7.75 -7.29
CA VAL A 5 24.90 -7.63 -5.98
C VAL A 5 24.42 -6.20 -5.75
N GLU A 6 25.26 -5.21 -6.04
CA GLU A 6 24.91 -3.80 -5.91
C GLU A 6 23.79 -3.40 -6.88
N ALA A 7 23.84 -3.86 -8.12
CA ALA A 7 22.80 -3.64 -9.13
C ALA A 7 21.44 -4.21 -8.68
N LEU A 8 21.40 -5.46 -8.21
CA LEU A 8 20.18 -6.07 -7.66
C LEU A 8 19.65 -5.32 -6.45
N ARG A 9 20.51 -4.99 -5.48
CA ARG A 9 20.11 -4.21 -4.29
C ARG A 9 19.56 -2.83 -4.70
N SER A 10 20.15 -2.19 -5.70
CA SER A 10 19.67 -0.92 -6.24
C SER A 10 18.28 -1.06 -6.88
N ALA A 11 18.09 -2.06 -7.73
CA ALA A 11 16.80 -2.35 -8.37
C ALA A 11 15.71 -2.70 -7.34
N ILE A 12 16.03 -3.47 -6.30
CA ILE A 12 15.13 -3.79 -5.18
C ILE A 12 14.71 -2.50 -4.46
N ARG A 13 15.64 -1.59 -4.17
CA ARG A 13 15.31 -0.30 -3.53
C ARG A 13 14.45 0.58 -4.44
N ALA A 14 14.78 0.66 -5.73
CA ALA A 14 14.03 1.47 -6.69
C ALA A 14 12.57 0.98 -6.79
N THR A 15 12.38 -0.32 -7.00
CA THR A 15 11.05 -0.94 -7.10
C THR A 15 10.25 -0.85 -5.79
N ALA A 16 10.91 -0.93 -4.63
CA ALA A 16 10.26 -0.69 -3.34
C ALA A 16 9.72 0.75 -3.23
N ARG A 17 10.52 1.75 -3.65
CA ARG A 17 10.15 3.17 -3.60
C ARG A 17 9.02 3.51 -4.57
N THR A 18 9.09 3.03 -5.81
CA THR A 18 8.02 3.24 -6.80
C THR A 18 6.73 2.58 -6.35
N SER A 19 6.80 1.35 -5.85
CA SER A 19 5.64 0.66 -5.26
C SER A 19 5.03 1.43 -4.10
N PHE A 20 5.87 1.94 -3.20
CA PHE A 20 5.40 2.73 -2.06
C PHE A 20 4.68 4.01 -2.50
N ALA A 21 5.21 4.73 -3.48
CA ALA A 21 4.56 5.92 -4.03
C ALA A 21 3.20 5.61 -4.68
N LEU A 22 3.13 4.56 -5.51
CA LEU A 22 1.88 4.09 -6.15
C LEU A 22 0.85 3.63 -5.10
N PHE A 23 1.31 2.93 -4.07
CA PHE A 23 0.47 2.52 -2.96
C PHE A 23 -0.08 3.73 -2.20
N LEU A 24 0.76 4.71 -1.83
CA LEU A 24 0.31 5.92 -1.15
C LEU A 24 -0.76 6.66 -1.95
N ALA A 25 -0.54 6.86 -3.25
CA ALA A 25 -1.50 7.48 -4.16
C ALA A 25 -2.85 6.74 -4.14
N THR A 26 -2.81 5.40 -4.28
CA THR A 26 -3.99 4.53 -4.26
C THR A 26 -4.70 4.53 -2.90
N PHE A 27 -3.92 4.56 -1.82
CA PHE A 27 -4.39 4.50 -0.44
C PHE A 27 -5.06 5.80 -0.02
N LEU A 28 -4.53 6.95 -0.46
CA LEU A 28 -5.02 8.29 -0.11
C LEU A 28 -6.09 8.83 -1.05
N ALA A 29 -6.26 8.26 -2.24
CA ALA A 29 -7.19 8.75 -3.27
C ALA A 29 -8.57 9.18 -2.74
N SER A 30 -9.24 8.32 -1.97
CA SER A 30 -10.57 8.62 -1.41
C SER A 30 -10.54 9.68 -0.31
N SER A 31 -9.49 9.70 0.51
CA SER A 31 -9.35 10.64 1.62
C SER A 31 -9.08 12.05 1.11
N LEU A 32 -8.22 12.18 0.11
CA LEU A 32 -7.95 13.46 -0.55
C LEU A 32 -9.20 14.01 -1.23
N ALA A 33 -9.94 13.17 -1.95
CA ALA A 33 -11.20 13.58 -2.57
C ALA A 33 -12.28 14.01 -1.55
N THR A 34 -12.20 13.54 -0.30
CA THR A 34 -13.17 13.87 0.75
C THR A 34 -12.77 15.12 1.55
N LEU A 35 -11.49 15.25 1.89
CA LEU A 35 -10.97 16.30 2.77
C LEU A 35 -10.53 17.55 2.00
N VAL A 36 -9.98 17.40 0.79
CA VAL A 36 -9.44 18.48 -0.04
C VAL A 36 -9.97 18.32 -1.48
N PRO A 37 -11.29 18.48 -1.70
CA PRO A 37 -11.90 18.22 -3.00
C PRO A 37 -11.40 19.21 -4.05
N SER A 38 -10.64 18.70 -5.01
CA SER A 38 -10.06 19.45 -6.14
C SER A 38 -10.17 18.63 -7.43
N PRO A 39 -9.97 19.24 -8.62
CA PRO A 39 -9.86 18.48 -9.87
C PRO A 39 -8.81 17.37 -9.79
N GLY A 40 -7.65 17.65 -9.17
CA GLY A 40 -6.57 16.68 -8.98
C GLY A 40 -6.96 15.51 -8.06
N SER A 41 -7.58 15.77 -6.91
CA SER A 41 -8.01 14.68 -6.01
C SER A 41 -9.11 13.81 -6.64
N ARG A 42 -9.98 14.40 -7.46
CA ARG A 42 -11.02 13.68 -8.20
C ARG A 42 -10.42 12.83 -9.33
N ALA A 43 -9.45 13.37 -10.08
CA ALA A 43 -8.72 12.61 -11.08
C ALA A 43 -7.98 11.41 -10.45
N LEU A 44 -7.29 11.63 -9.33
CA LEU A 44 -6.63 10.57 -8.57
C LEU A 44 -7.60 9.46 -8.13
N LEU A 45 -8.80 9.84 -7.66
CA LEU A 45 -9.83 8.87 -7.28
C LEU A 45 -10.37 8.08 -8.47
N ARG A 46 -10.53 8.71 -9.64
CA ARG A 46 -10.95 8.03 -10.87
C ARG A 46 -9.92 7.02 -11.35
N GLU A 47 -8.64 7.37 -11.32
CA GLU A 47 -7.55 6.49 -11.75
C GLU A 47 -7.08 5.49 -10.69
N ARG A 48 -7.71 5.48 -9.49
CA ARG A 48 -7.31 4.65 -8.34
C ARG A 48 -7.13 3.16 -8.70
N ARG A 49 -7.95 2.62 -9.60
CA ARG A 49 -7.84 1.24 -10.06
C ARG A 49 -6.52 0.99 -10.79
N PHE A 50 -6.17 1.86 -11.74
CA PHE A 50 -4.94 1.74 -12.52
C PHE A 50 -3.71 1.95 -11.64
N LEU A 51 -3.75 2.90 -10.71
CA LEU A 51 -2.68 3.10 -9.73
C LEU A 51 -2.48 1.87 -8.83
N GLY A 52 -3.56 1.24 -8.38
CA GLY A 52 -3.50 0.00 -7.60
C GLY A 52 -2.90 -1.18 -8.38
N LEU A 53 -3.25 -1.31 -9.67
CA LEU A 53 -2.66 -2.32 -10.56
C LEU A 53 -1.20 -2.03 -10.88
N ALA A 54 -0.83 -0.77 -11.09
CA ALA A 54 0.56 -0.35 -11.27
C ALA A 54 1.40 -0.64 -10.01
N PHE A 55 0.84 -0.39 -8.82
CA PHE A 55 1.45 -0.79 -7.55
C PHE A 55 1.67 -2.32 -7.51
N ALA A 56 0.64 -3.10 -7.82
CA ALA A 56 0.74 -4.57 -7.80
C ALA A 56 1.82 -5.08 -8.76
N PHE A 57 1.88 -4.54 -9.99
CA PHE A 57 2.91 -4.87 -10.96
C PHE A 57 4.31 -4.47 -10.47
N SER A 58 4.48 -3.25 -9.98
CA SER A 58 5.78 -2.81 -9.45
C SER A 58 6.24 -3.66 -8.27
N HIS A 59 5.31 -4.12 -7.41
CA HIS A 59 5.63 -5.00 -6.29
C HIS A 59 5.91 -6.44 -6.73
N LEU A 60 5.27 -6.92 -7.79
CA LEU A 60 5.61 -8.21 -8.41
C LEU A 60 7.06 -8.19 -8.89
N VAL A 61 7.48 -7.16 -9.63
CA VAL A 61 8.88 -6.98 -10.04
C VAL A 61 9.80 -6.92 -8.83
N HIS A 62 9.42 -6.17 -7.78
CA HIS A 62 10.17 -6.14 -6.51
C HIS A 62 10.35 -7.55 -5.92
N GLY A 63 9.30 -8.39 -5.96
CA GLY A 63 9.32 -9.74 -5.43
C GLY A 63 10.20 -10.69 -6.22
N VAL A 64 10.12 -10.61 -7.56
CA VAL A 64 11.00 -11.35 -8.47
C VAL A 64 12.47 -11.00 -8.20
N LEU A 65 12.79 -9.71 -8.00
CA LEU A 65 14.15 -9.27 -7.67
C LEU A 65 14.62 -9.78 -6.30
N ILE A 66 13.74 -9.82 -5.30
CA ILE A 66 14.05 -10.41 -3.98
C ILE A 66 14.36 -11.91 -4.12
N ILE A 67 13.54 -12.65 -4.88
CA ILE A 67 13.74 -14.09 -5.12
C ILE A 67 15.05 -14.32 -5.88
N ALA A 68 15.33 -13.53 -6.92
CA ALA A 68 16.58 -13.59 -7.66
C ALA A 68 17.78 -13.32 -6.74
N TYR A 69 17.70 -12.29 -5.88
CA TYR A 69 18.77 -11.96 -4.94
C TYR A 69 19.01 -13.09 -3.92
N ALA A 70 17.95 -13.71 -3.41
CA ALA A 70 18.03 -14.84 -2.50
C ALA A 70 18.65 -16.10 -3.15
N LYS A 71 18.32 -16.38 -4.42
CA LYS A 71 18.84 -17.54 -5.15
C LYS A 71 20.28 -17.37 -5.64
N LEU A 72 20.63 -16.19 -6.14
CA LEU A 72 21.93 -15.92 -6.74
C LEU A 72 23.01 -15.62 -5.68
N PHE A 73 22.62 -15.04 -4.54
CA PHE A 73 23.54 -14.58 -3.51
C PHE A 73 23.09 -14.93 -2.08
N PRO A 74 22.85 -16.22 -1.78
CA PRO A 74 22.21 -16.67 -0.54
C PRO A 74 22.96 -16.20 0.71
N GLU A 75 24.28 -16.33 0.76
CA GLU A 75 25.09 -15.91 1.91
C GLU A 75 24.88 -14.43 2.27
N THR A 76 24.91 -13.55 1.25
CA THR A 76 24.72 -12.10 1.48
C THR A 76 23.27 -11.73 1.73
N PHE A 77 22.31 -12.52 1.24
CA PHE A 77 20.88 -12.27 1.43
C PHE A 77 20.43 -12.63 2.85
N TRP A 78 20.99 -13.72 3.39
CA TRP A 78 20.66 -14.26 4.71
C TRP A 78 21.52 -13.71 5.84
N ALA A 79 22.62 -13.00 5.54
CA ALA A 79 23.43 -12.30 6.53
C ALA A 79 22.57 -11.39 7.43
N GLY A 80 22.42 -11.76 8.71
CA GLY A 80 21.62 -11.02 9.69
C GLY A 80 20.10 -11.09 9.48
N ARG A 81 19.61 -12.05 8.69
CA ARG A 81 18.18 -12.19 8.32
C ARG A 81 17.64 -13.56 8.68
N THR A 82 16.44 -13.60 9.24
CA THR A 82 15.71 -14.84 9.50
C THR A 82 14.53 -15.01 8.55
N ALA A 83 14.11 -16.25 8.31
CA ALA A 83 12.89 -16.51 7.53
C ALA A 83 11.66 -15.85 8.18
N ALA A 84 11.58 -15.86 9.52
CA ALA A 84 10.51 -15.22 10.28
C ALA A 84 10.43 -13.70 10.03
N ALA A 85 11.57 -13.02 9.84
CA ALA A 85 11.59 -11.59 9.51
C ALA A 85 10.93 -11.27 8.15
N ASN A 86 10.74 -12.25 7.28
CA ASN A 86 10.09 -12.09 5.98
C ASN A 86 8.57 -12.33 6.01
N ILE A 87 8.01 -12.90 7.10
CA ILE A 87 6.58 -13.23 7.21
C ILE A 87 5.67 -12.04 6.88
N PRO A 88 5.87 -10.82 7.43
CA PRO A 88 5.02 -9.69 7.09
C PRO A 88 5.04 -9.34 5.60
N GLY A 89 6.22 -9.46 4.96
CA GLY A 89 6.38 -9.24 3.52
C GLY A 89 5.59 -10.27 2.70
N SER A 90 5.69 -11.56 3.05
CA SER A 90 4.95 -12.64 2.40
C SER A 90 3.43 -12.46 2.51
N VAL A 91 2.94 -12.10 3.70
CA VAL A 91 1.51 -11.76 3.90
C VAL A 91 1.10 -10.58 3.02
N GLY A 92 1.96 -9.57 2.89
CA GLY A 92 1.76 -8.44 1.98
C GLY A 92 1.57 -8.89 0.53
N TYR A 93 2.41 -9.79 0.03
CA TYR A 93 2.28 -10.35 -1.33
C TYR A 93 0.96 -11.09 -1.56
N LEU A 94 0.49 -11.86 -0.58
CA LEU A 94 -0.81 -12.54 -0.67
C LEU A 94 -1.97 -11.54 -0.81
N PHE A 95 -1.96 -10.48 0.00
CA PHE A 95 -2.96 -9.42 -0.14
C PHE A 95 -2.84 -8.68 -1.47
N ILE A 96 -1.64 -8.33 -1.92
CA ILE A 96 -1.44 -7.66 -3.21
C ILE A 96 -2.01 -8.50 -4.35
N LEU A 97 -1.71 -9.80 -4.37
CA LEU A 97 -2.25 -10.72 -5.37
C LEU A 97 -3.78 -10.78 -5.32
N ALA A 98 -4.36 -10.96 -4.12
CA ALA A 98 -5.81 -11.01 -3.96
C ALA A 98 -6.50 -9.71 -4.42
N LEU A 99 -5.94 -8.55 -4.08
CA LEU A 99 -6.47 -7.25 -4.48
C LEU A 99 -6.36 -7.04 -6.00
N ALA A 100 -5.24 -7.45 -6.61
CA ALA A 100 -5.03 -7.35 -8.05
C ALA A 100 -6.02 -8.23 -8.84
N LEU A 101 -6.16 -9.50 -8.45
CA LEU A 101 -7.09 -10.44 -9.10
C LEU A 101 -8.55 -10.01 -8.96
N THR A 102 -8.90 -9.33 -7.87
CA THR A 102 -10.26 -8.83 -7.61
C THR A 102 -10.49 -7.39 -8.08
N SER A 103 -9.61 -6.84 -8.91
CA SER A 103 -9.75 -5.47 -9.45
C SER A 103 -10.51 -5.40 -10.79
N PHE A 104 -11.10 -6.50 -11.27
CA PHE A 104 -11.83 -6.57 -12.54
C PHE A 104 -13.35 -6.70 -12.34
N PRO A 105 -14.20 -6.14 -13.24
CA PRO A 105 -15.66 -6.18 -13.08
C PRO A 105 -16.23 -7.58 -12.88
N ALA A 106 -15.73 -8.58 -13.61
CA ALA A 106 -16.14 -9.97 -13.46
C ALA A 106 -15.84 -10.52 -12.05
N ALA A 107 -14.65 -10.24 -11.52
CA ALA A 107 -14.27 -10.65 -10.17
C ALA A 107 -15.07 -9.92 -9.09
N VAL A 108 -15.39 -8.63 -9.29
CA VAL A 108 -16.26 -7.86 -8.40
C VAL A 108 -17.66 -8.47 -8.35
N LYS A 109 -18.21 -8.86 -9.52
CA LYS A 109 -19.52 -9.52 -9.62
C LYS A 109 -19.53 -10.89 -8.93
N ALA A 110 -18.49 -11.70 -9.15
CA ALA A 110 -18.37 -13.03 -8.56
C ALA A 110 -18.21 -12.99 -7.02
N LEU A 111 -17.42 -12.05 -6.50
CA LEU A 111 -17.18 -11.93 -5.06
C LEU A 111 -18.33 -11.26 -4.30
N GLY A 112 -19.12 -10.45 -5.00
CA GLY A 112 -20.17 -9.63 -4.42
C GLY A 112 -19.63 -8.35 -3.77
N ALA A 113 -20.42 -7.27 -3.85
CA ALA A 113 -19.97 -5.93 -3.46
C ALA A 113 -19.56 -5.82 -1.97
N ARG A 114 -20.21 -6.56 -1.07
CA ARG A 114 -19.91 -6.52 0.38
C ARG A 114 -18.57 -7.15 0.69
N THR A 115 -18.34 -8.38 0.22
CA THR A 115 -17.09 -9.12 0.42
C THR A 115 -15.94 -8.42 -0.29
N TRP A 116 -16.16 -7.90 -1.50
CA TRP A 116 -15.17 -7.10 -2.22
C TRP A 116 -14.75 -5.85 -1.44
N LYS A 117 -15.72 -5.09 -0.90
CA LYS A 117 -15.43 -3.91 -0.06
C LYS A 117 -14.67 -4.28 1.21
N LEU A 118 -15.00 -5.40 1.85
CA LEU A 118 -14.28 -5.89 3.03
C LEU A 118 -12.84 -6.29 2.68
N LEU A 119 -12.65 -7.08 1.62
CA LEU A 119 -11.33 -7.52 1.15
C LEU A 119 -10.44 -6.32 0.79
N HIS A 120 -10.93 -5.39 -0.04
CA HIS A 120 -10.17 -4.20 -0.43
C HIS A 120 -9.95 -3.24 0.72
N GLY A 121 -10.92 -3.12 1.63
CA GLY A 121 -10.79 -2.37 2.87
C GLY A 121 -9.66 -2.93 3.75
N THR A 122 -9.80 -4.18 4.18
CA THR A 122 -8.85 -4.85 5.08
C THR A 122 -7.47 -4.97 4.44
N GLY A 123 -7.39 -5.45 3.20
CA GLY A 123 -6.12 -5.66 2.51
C GLY A 123 -5.30 -4.39 2.36
N THR A 124 -5.93 -3.25 2.01
CA THR A 124 -5.20 -1.99 1.93
C THR A 124 -4.71 -1.48 3.30
N TRP A 125 -5.43 -1.77 4.39
CA TRP A 125 -4.96 -1.45 5.75
C TRP A 125 -3.82 -2.36 6.20
N VAL A 126 -3.88 -3.66 5.89
CA VAL A 126 -2.80 -4.60 6.18
C VAL A 126 -1.52 -4.19 5.45
N ILE A 127 -1.60 -3.86 4.15
CA ILE A 127 -0.46 -3.41 3.36
C ILE A 127 0.11 -2.09 3.92
N ALA A 128 -0.74 -1.13 4.33
CA ALA A 128 -0.27 0.11 4.96
C ALA A 128 0.50 -0.17 6.26
N GLY A 129 -0.01 -1.07 7.11
CA GLY A 129 0.66 -1.51 8.33
C GLY A 129 2.02 -2.17 8.07
N ILE A 130 2.09 -3.02 7.03
CA ILE A 130 3.34 -3.67 6.63
C ILE A 130 4.37 -2.65 6.13
N PHE A 131 3.98 -1.68 5.28
CA PHE A 131 4.88 -0.59 4.88
C PHE A 131 5.36 0.22 6.08
N CYS A 132 4.45 0.61 6.97
CA CYS A 132 4.76 1.36 8.18
C CYS A 132 5.80 0.63 9.05
N LEU A 133 5.56 -0.65 9.35
CA LEU A 133 6.48 -1.50 10.11
C LEU A 133 7.83 -1.67 9.40
N SER A 134 7.80 -1.82 8.07
CA SER A 134 9.00 -2.01 7.24
C SER A 134 9.91 -0.78 7.23
N PHE A 135 9.33 0.43 7.22
CA PHE A 135 10.10 1.68 7.35
C PHE A 135 10.58 1.88 8.78
N PHE A 136 9.70 1.69 9.78
CA PHE A 136 10.02 1.87 11.18
C PHE A 136 11.25 1.05 11.62
N LYS A 137 11.25 -0.26 11.34
CA LYS A 137 12.36 -1.16 11.69
C LYS A 137 13.68 -0.81 11.00
N ARG A 138 13.66 0.00 9.94
CA ARG A 138 14.82 0.37 9.13
C ARG A 138 15.26 1.82 9.30
N ILE A 139 14.64 2.57 10.23
CA ILE A 139 15.06 3.95 10.56
C ILE A 139 16.58 4.07 10.79
N PRO A 140 17.24 3.16 11.55
CA PRO A 140 18.69 3.24 11.75
C PRO A 140 19.55 3.05 10.48
N MET A 141 18.96 2.53 9.40
CA MET A 141 19.68 2.23 8.15
C MET A 141 19.79 3.44 7.21
N GLY A 142 19.20 4.59 7.57
CA GLY A 142 19.39 5.86 6.85
C GLY A 142 18.16 6.76 6.77
N PRO A 143 18.36 8.04 6.39
CA PRO A 143 17.32 9.08 6.46
C PRO A 143 16.12 8.83 5.55
N TRP A 144 16.30 8.09 4.46
CA TRP A 144 15.20 7.71 3.57
C TRP A 144 14.10 6.91 4.30
N TYR A 145 14.46 6.12 5.31
CA TYR A 145 13.48 5.33 6.07
C TYR A 145 12.67 6.20 7.04
N VAL A 146 13.26 7.29 7.55
CA VAL A 146 12.54 8.31 8.34
C VAL A 146 11.48 8.97 7.46
N LEU A 147 11.84 9.41 6.25
CA LEU A 147 10.90 10.00 5.31
C LEU A 147 9.78 9.02 4.93
N GLY A 148 10.12 7.78 4.58
CA GLY A 148 9.14 6.75 4.26
C GLY A 148 8.18 6.46 5.41
N PHE A 149 8.69 6.36 6.64
CA PHE A 149 7.87 6.19 7.85
C PHE A 149 6.95 7.38 8.09
N ALA A 150 7.47 8.61 8.04
CA ALA A 150 6.68 9.83 8.24
C ALA A 150 5.55 9.94 7.21
N LEU A 151 5.81 9.62 5.94
CA LEU A 151 4.81 9.66 4.88
C LEU A 151 3.68 8.65 5.11
N ILE A 152 4.00 7.38 5.39
CA ILE A 152 2.95 6.36 5.60
C ILE A 152 2.19 6.58 6.91
N PHE A 153 2.87 7.01 7.96
CA PHE A 153 2.23 7.35 9.23
C PHE A 153 1.25 8.51 9.05
N SER A 154 1.69 9.59 8.39
CA SER A 154 0.83 10.74 8.07
C SER A 154 -0.35 10.32 7.18
N ALA A 155 -0.12 9.43 6.20
CA ALA A 155 -1.18 8.93 5.34
C ALA A 155 -2.22 8.09 6.10
N ILE A 156 -1.78 7.30 7.09
CA ILE A 156 -2.68 6.56 8.00
C ILE A 156 -3.52 7.53 8.81
N VAL A 157 -2.90 8.52 9.46
CA VAL A 157 -3.59 9.54 10.26
C VAL A 157 -4.63 10.28 9.40
N LEU A 158 -4.23 10.78 8.23
CA LEU A 158 -5.11 11.47 7.28
C LEU A 158 -6.29 10.59 6.84
N LYS A 159 -6.07 9.29 6.63
CA LYS A 159 -7.13 8.37 6.22
C LYS A 159 -8.11 8.08 7.36
N LEU A 160 -7.64 8.00 8.60
CA LEU A 160 -8.49 7.85 9.78
C LEU A 160 -9.35 9.11 10.00
N THR A 161 -8.76 10.30 9.93
CA THR A 161 -9.50 11.56 10.06
C THR A 161 -10.55 11.72 8.96
N ALA A 162 -10.23 11.40 7.71
CA ALA A 162 -11.19 11.39 6.60
C ALA A 162 -12.38 10.43 6.86
N LYS A 163 -12.09 9.23 7.38
CA LYS A 163 -13.14 8.25 7.73
C LYS A 163 -14.03 8.77 8.85
N LEU A 164 -13.46 9.40 9.88
CA LEU A 164 -14.21 9.97 10.99
C LEU A 164 -15.10 11.13 10.52
N ALA A 165 -14.56 12.07 9.76
CA ALA A 165 -15.31 13.19 9.19
C ALA A 165 -16.48 12.71 8.32
N THR A 166 -16.28 11.67 7.50
CA THR A 166 -17.35 11.08 6.68
C THR A 166 -18.43 10.42 7.53
N ARG A 167 -18.05 9.73 8.62
CA ARG A 167 -19.00 9.11 9.55
C ARG A 167 -19.84 10.17 10.26
N GLN A 168 -19.22 11.24 10.76
CA GLN A 168 -19.91 12.36 11.40
C GLN A 168 -20.92 13.00 10.44
N ARG A 169 -20.51 13.35 9.22
CA ARG A 169 -21.41 13.91 8.19
C ARG A 169 -22.61 13.02 7.86
N ARG A 170 -22.47 11.70 7.96
CA ARG A 170 -23.57 10.73 7.75
C ARG A 170 -24.48 10.55 8.97
N ALA A 171 -24.03 10.91 10.17
CA ALA A 171 -24.83 10.88 11.40
C ALA A 171 -25.61 12.18 11.61
N THR A 172 -25.08 13.32 11.15
CA THR A 172 -25.72 14.65 11.21
C THR A 172 -27.02 14.86 10.37
N PRO A 173 -27.46 14.02 9.40
CA PRO A 173 -28.72 14.23 8.69
C PRO A 173 -29.99 14.12 9.55
N ALA A 174 -29.92 13.49 10.74
CA ALA A 174 -31.09 13.23 11.57
C ALA A 174 -31.65 14.46 12.32
N LEU A 175 -30.91 15.57 12.39
CA LEU A 175 -31.31 16.76 13.17
C LEU A 175 -31.98 17.88 12.35
N ARG A 176 -32.02 17.78 11.01
CA ARG A 176 -32.64 18.79 10.12
C ARG A 176 -34.02 18.40 9.59
N GLY A 177 -34.48 17.17 9.86
CA GLY A 177 -35.82 16.70 9.48
C GLY A 177 -36.88 16.81 10.58
N ALA A 178 -36.50 17.16 11.81
CA ALA A 178 -37.40 17.25 12.96
C ALA A 178 -37.93 18.68 13.24
N THR A 179 -37.66 19.62 12.34
CA THR A 179 -38.12 21.02 12.42
C THR A 179 -38.85 21.47 11.15
N ARG A 180 -39.64 20.58 10.55
CA ARG A 180 -40.64 20.95 9.54
C ARG A 180 -41.97 20.33 9.91
#